data_AF-A0A820MV17-F1
#
_entry.id   AF-A0A820MV17-F1
#
_cell.length_a   1.000
_cell.length_b   1.000
_cell.length_c   1.000
_cell.angle_alpha   90.00
_cell.angle_beta   90.00
_cell.angle_gamma   90.00
#
_symmetry.space_group_name_H-M   'P 1'
#
loop_
_entity.id
_entity.type
_entity.pdbx_description
1 polymer ?
#
loop_
_entity_poly.entity_id
_entity_poly.type
_entity_poly.pdbx_seq_one_letter_code
_entity_poly.pdbx_strand_id
1 'polypeptide(L)'
;MIRNITQSNALFSGRLTYYAPYITAGVIARYPAMYGNCTCSYSATCITQSPIYNLLNGKRLFYVPGLYTGCYVIESLLQSSLQCFYNQTCINQLQSYFQVSSLMNVTALNASLSVQFLANSTIADVLDQLMVEEWNNS
;
A
#
# COMPACT_ATOMS: atom_id res chain seq x y z
N MET A 1 9.61 2.07 -15.07
CA MET A 1 10.24 0.73 -15.00
C MET A 1 9.55 -0.24 -14.02
N ILE A 2 9.32 0.13 -12.75
CA ILE A 2 8.70 -0.76 -11.72
C ILE A 2 7.36 -1.38 -12.14
N ARG A 3 6.48 -0.59 -12.77
CA ARG A 3 5.19 -1.10 -13.29
C ARG A 3 5.37 -2.25 -14.28
N ASN A 4 6.38 -2.15 -15.16
CA ASN A 4 6.60 -3.10 -16.25
C ASN A 4 7.17 -4.45 -15.75
N ILE A 5 7.93 -4.44 -14.65
CA ILE A 5 8.55 -5.64 -14.06
C ILE A 5 7.64 -6.34 -13.03
N THR A 6 6.60 -5.67 -12.53
CA THR A 6 5.76 -6.16 -11.43
C THR A 6 4.30 -6.42 -11.82
N GLN A 7 3.92 -6.16 -13.07
CA GLN A 7 2.68 -6.68 -13.65
C GLN A 7 2.77 -8.23 -13.72
N SER A 8 2.55 -8.89 -12.59
CA SER A 8 2.41 -10.35 -12.50
C SER A 8 1.04 -10.77 -13.05
N ASN A 9 0.95 -12.00 -13.55
CA ASN A 9 -0.24 -12.61 -14.17
C ASN A 9 -1.54 -12.15 -13.51
N ALA A 10 -2.36 -11.42 -14.26
CA ALA A 10 -3.59 -10.73 -13.85
C ALA A 10 -4.74 -11.66 -13.38
N LEU A 11 -4.46 -12.91 -13.01
CA LEU A 11 -5.49 -13.89 -12.64
C LEU A 11 -5.77 -13.87 -11.14
N PHE A 12 -4.75 -13.92 -10.29
CA PHE A 12 -4.89 -13.85 -8.83
C PHE A 12 -3.64 -13.21 -8.21
N SER A 13 -3.80 -12.09 -7.52
CA SER A 13 -2.74 -11.65 -6.60
C SER A 13 -2.68 -12.62 -5.43
N GLY A 14 -1.50 -12.88 -4.85
CA GLY A 14 -1.36 -13.81 -3.72
C GLY A 14 -2.17 -13.45 -2.48
N ARG A 15 -2.71 -12.22 -2.42
CA ARG A 15 -3.61 -11.70 -1.38
C ARG A 15 -5.04 -11.47 -1.88
N LEU A 16 -5.37 -11.85 -3.13
CA LEU A 16 -6.68 -11.67 -3.77
C LEU A 16 -7.20 -10.21 -3.77
N THR A 17 -6.29 -9.24 -3.73
CA THR A 17 -6.58 -7.79 -3.82
C THR A 17 -7.10 -7.35 -5.18
N TYR A 18 -7.02 -8.22 -6.20
CA TYR A 18 -7.39 -7.91 -7.57
C TYR A 18 -8.71 -8.56 -7.99
N TYR A 19 -8.75 -9.89 -8.00
CA TYR A 19 -9.95 -10.69 -8.22
C TYR A 19 -10.14 -11.68 -7.08
N ALA A 20 -11.37 -11.76 -6.57
CA ALA A 20 -11.78 -12.80 -5.63
C ALA A 20 -12.49 -13.94 -6.39
N PRO A 21 -12.15 -15.21 -6.14
CA PRO A 21 -12.91 -16.32 -6.67
C PRO A 21 -14.28 -16.38 -5.99
N TYR A 22 -15.31 -16.65 -6.77
CA TYR A 22 -16.67 -16.89 -6.30
C TYR A 22 -17.17 -18.19 -6.91
N ILE A 23 -17.62 -19.11 -6.06
CA ILE A 23 -18.10 -20.42 -6.48
C ILE A 23 -19.62 -20.42 -6.42
N THR A 24 -20.28 -20.72 -7.53
CA THR A 24 -21.72 -20.96 -7.57
C THR A 24 -22.05 -22.07 -8.56
N ALA A 25 -22.84 -23.04 -8.10
CA ALA A 25 -23.28 -24.19 -8.91
C ALA A 25 -22.14 -24.95 -9.62
N GLY A 26 -20.98 -25.08 -8.97
CA GLY A 26 -19.82 -25.79 -9.54
C GLY A 26 -18.98 -24.97 -10.53
N VAL A 27 -19.32 -23.70 -10.77
CA VAL A 27 -18.54 -22.78 -11.62
C VAL A 27 -17.71 -21.85 -10.74
N ILE A 28 -16.43 -21.67 -11.09
CA ILE A 28 -15.55 -20.66 -10.50
C ILE A 28 -15.64 -19.40 -11.36
N ALA A 29 -16.31 -18.38 -10.82
CA ALA A 29 -16.34 -17.03 -11.37
C ALA A 29 -15.30 -16.13 -10.68
N ARG A 30 -14.91 -15.04 -11.35
CA ARG A 30 -13.99 -14.02 -10.80
C ARG A 30 -14.77 -12.73 -10.58
N TYR A 31 -14.76 -12.21 -9.36
CA TYR A 31 -15.34 -10.91 -9.03
C TYR A 31 -14.22 -9.88 -8.86
N PRO A 32 -14.22 -8.77 -9.62
CA PRO A 32 -13.24 -7.72 -9.44
C PRO A 32 -13.41 -7.08 -8.06
N ALA A 33 -12.31 -6.82 -7.38
CA ALA A 33 -12.35 -6.02 -6.17
C ALA A 33 -12.76 -4.57 -6.50
N MET A 34 -13.38 -3.93 -5.52
CA MET A 34 -13.79 -2.53 -5.59
C MET A 34 -13.11 -1.72 -4.50
N TYR A 35 -12.56 -0.59 -4.90
CA TYR A 35 -11.88 0.37 -4.04
C TYR A 35 -12.57 1.73 -4.22
N GLY A 36 -13.47 2.06 -3.30
CA GLY A 36 -14.35 3.22 -3.44
C GLY A 36 -15.34 3.04 -4.60
N ASN A 37 -15.39 4.00 -5.51
CA ASN A 37 -16.18 3.96 -6.75
C ASN A 37 -15.39 3.38 -7.95
N CYS A 38 -14.19 2.81 -7.71
CA CYS A 38 -13.30 2.31 -8.75
C CYS A 38 -13.23 0.78 -8.69
N THR A 39 -13.31 0.12 -9.84
CA THR A 39 -13.25 -1.35 -9.96
C THR A 39 -11.99 -1.82 -10.68
N CYS A 40 -11.43 -2.91 -10.17
CA CYS A 40 -10.24 -3.56 -10.71
C CYS A 40 -10.43 -4.14 -12.11
N SER A 41 -11.66 -4.29 -12.58
CA SER A 41 -11.93 -4.68 -13.98
C SER A 41 -11.64 -3.57 -14.98
N TYR A 42 -11.71 -2.30 -14.57
CA TYR A 42 -11.53 -1.16 -15.47
C TYR A 42 -10.21 -0.41 -15.25
N SER A 43 -9.68 -0.40 -14.03
CA SER A 43 -8.41 0.27 -13.76
C SER A 43 -7.56 -0.50 -12.75
N ALA A 44 -6.27 -0.62 -13.08
CA ALA A 44 -5.26 -1.14 -12.16
C ALA A 44 -4.89 -0.14 -11.05
N THR A 45 -5.18 1.15 -11.25
CA THR A 45 -4.77 2.24 -10.34
C THR A 45 -5.77 2.53 -9.23
N CYS A 46 -6.89 1.80 -9.17
CA CYS A 46 -7.88 1.99 -8.11
C CYS A 46 -7.26 1.70 -6.73
N ILE A 47 -7.40 2.68 -5.83
CA ILE A 47 -6.86 2.62 -4.47
C ILE A 47 -7.83 3.25 -3.46
N THR A 48 -7.68 2.87 -2.20
CA THR A 48 -8.29 3.53 -1.03
C THR A 48 -7.30 3.54 0.13
N GLN A 49 -7.46 4.48 1.06
CA GLN A 49 -6.67 4.55 2.29
C GLN A 49 -6.67 3.19 2.99
N SER A 50 -5.49 2.68 3.36
CA SER A 50 -5.34 1.35 3.94
C SER A 50 -5.96 1.27 5.33
N PRO A 51 -7.01 0.45 5.53
CA PRO A 51 -7.61 0.22 6.83
C PRO A 51 -6.93 -0.94 7.57
N ILE A 52 -6.94 -0.87 8.90
CA ILE A 52 -6.74 -2.01 9.79
C ILE A 52 -8.11 -2.45 10.29
N TYR A 53 -8.40 -3.74 10.16
CA TYR A 53 -9.65 -4.34 10.61
C TYR A 53 -9.42 -5.26 11.81
N ASN A 54 -10.41 -5.32 12.69
CA ASN A 54 -10.50 -6.38 13.67
C ASN A 54 -10.96 -7.67 12.97
N LEU A 55 -10.16 -8.73 13.06
CA LEU A 55 -10.42 -10.00 12.36
C LEU A 55 -11.69 -10.73 12.87
N LEU A 56 -12.14 -10.47 14.10
CA LEU A 56 -13.27 -11.17 14.70
C LEU A 56 -14.62 -10.59 14.28
N ASN A 57 -14.71 -9.26 14.13
CA ASN A 57 -15.99 -8.58 13.86
C ASN A 57 -15.97 -7.71 12.59
N GLY A 58 -14.87 -7.68 11.84
CA GLY A 58 -14.74 -6.90 10.61
C GLY A 58 -14.78 -5.38 10.82
N LYS A 59 -14.79 -4.89 12.07
CA LYS A 59 -14.83 -3.46 12.36
C LYS A 59 -13.51 -2.83 11.96
N ARG A 60 -13.58 -1.74 11.19
CA ARG A 60 -12.43 -0.88 10.92
C ARG A 60 -11.95 -0.22 12.21
N LEU A 61 -10.69 -0.43 12.55
CA LEU A 61 -10.05 0.10 13.74
C LEU A 61 -9.35 1.43 13.45
N PHE A 62 -8.61 1.49 12.33
CA PHE A 62 -7.73 2.60 12.02
C PHE A 62 -7.48 2.70 10.52
N TYR A 63 -7.28 3.91 10.01
CA TYR A 63 -6.71 4.12 8.68
C TYR A 63 -5.27 4.53 8.85
N VAL A 64 -4.36 3.85 8.16
CA VAL A 64 -2.93 4.18 8.25
C VAL A 64 -2.64 5.38 7.36
N PRO A 65 -2.32 6.57 7.91
CA PRO A 65 -2.06 7.78 7.12
C PRO A 65 -0.92 7.56 6.13
N GLY A 66 -1.10 8.06 4.92
CA GLY A 66 -0.15 7.89 3.82
C GLY A 66 -0.15 6.50 3.17
N LEU A 67 -0.67 5.43 3.79
CA LEU A 67 -0.71 4.11 3.14
C LEU A 67 -2.02 3.85 2.43
N TYR A 68 -1.92 3.26 1.25
CA TYR A 68 -3.05 2.86 0.42
C TYR A 68 -3.03 1.36 0.12
N THR A 69 -4.22 0.83 -0.13
CA THR A 69 -4.47 -0.52 -0.66
C THR A 69 -5.35 -0.39 -1.89
N GLY A 70 -5.26 -1.34 -2.80
CA GLY A 70 -5.84 -1.20 -4.13
C GLY A 70 -5.67 -2.45 -4.97
N CYS A 71 -6.13 -2.36 -6.22
CA CYS A 71 -6.17 -3.48 -7.16
C CYS A 71 -4.81 -4.15 -7.30
N TYR A 72 -3.78 -3.33 -7.53
CA TYR A 72 -2.39 -3.76 -7.65
C TYR A 72 -1.60 -3.20 -6.49
N VAL A 73 -0.88 -4.09 -5.80
CA VAL A 73 -0.04 -3.74 -4.64
C VAL A 73 0.97 -2.66 -5.02
N ILE A 74 1.53 -2.72 -6.23
CA ILE A 74 2.52 -1.74 -6.70
C ILE A 74 1.88 -0.38 -6.98
N GLU A 75 0.70 -0.31 -7.60
CA GLU A 75 0.01 0.97 -7.76
C GLU A 75 -0.38 1.58 -6.42
N SER A 76 -0.72 0.73 -5.44
CA SER A 76 -1.02 1.16 -4.07
C SER A 76 0.22 1.68 -3.36
N LEU A 77 1.35 0.99 -3.52
CA LEU A 77 2.64 1.38 -2.97
C LEU A 77 3.11 2.70 -3.56
N LEU A 78 3.16 2.82 -4.89
CA LEU A 78 3.63 4.02 -5.58
C LEU A 78 2.83 5.26 -5.22
N GLN A 79 1.51 5.12 -5.01
CA GLN A 79 0.63 6.21 -4.59
C GLN A 79 0.62 6.44 -3.07
N SER A 80 1.23 5.55 -2.29
CA SER A 80 1.40 5.74 -0.85
C SER A 80 2.52 6.71 -0.53
N SER A 81 2.55 7.20 0.69
CA SER A 81 3.60 8.03 1.27
C SER A 81 4.06 7.46 2.60
N LEU A 82 5.16 8.00 3.13
CA LEU A 82 5.73 7.60 4.42
C LEU A 82 5.13 8.39 5.59
N GLN A 83 3.97 9.04 5.42
CA GLN A 83 3.39 9.97 6.40
C GLN A 83 3.29 9.37 7.82
N CYS A 84 2.82 8.13 7.97
CA CYS A 84 2.75 7.47 9.27
C CYS A 84 4.13 7.27 9.93
N PHE A 85 5.18 7.04 9.13
CA PHE A 85 6.53 6.79 9.64
C PHE A 85 7.19 8.04 10.23
N TYR A 86 6.69 9.25 9.93
CA TYR A 86 7.11 10.50 10.57
C TYR A 86 6.30 10.85 11.83
N ASN A 87 5.34 10.01 12.24
CA ASN A 87 4.44 10.29 13.37
C ASN A 87 4.49 9.15 14.41
N GLN A 88 5.08 9.43 15.57
CA GLN A 88 5.23 8.42 16.64
C GLN A 88 3.88 7.89 17.14
N THR A 89 2.84 8.73 17.21
CA THR A 89 1.50 8.28 17.60
C THR A 89 0.95 7.26 16.60
N CYS A 90 1.19 7.47 15.30
CA CYS A 90 0.79 6.52 14.27
C CYS A 90 1.52 5.18 14.40
N ILE A 91 2.85 5.22 14.59
CA ILE A 91 3.67 4.01 14.81
C ILE A 91 3.19 3.24 16.05
N ASN A 92 2.95 3.94 17.16
CA ASN A 92 2.47 3.33 18.40
C ASN A 92 1.11 2.65 18.19
N GLN A 93 0.21 3.28 17.43
CA GLN A 93 -1.08 2.67 17.06
C GLN A 93 -0.88 1.41 16.21
N LEU A 94 -0.02 1.44 15.19
CA LEU A 94 0.30 0.24 14.40
C LEU A 94 0.84 -0.88 15.28
N GLN A 95 1.81 -0.59 16.15
CA GLN A 95 2.42 -1.57 17.05
C GLN A 95 1.37 -2.22 17.97
N SER A 96 0.37 -1.45 18.43
CA SER A 96 -0.70 -1.97 19.28
C SER A 96 -1.57 -3.03 18.57
N TYR A 97 -1.74 -2.94 17.25
CA TYR A 97 -2.52 -3.90 16.48
C TYR A 97 -1.74 -5.15 16.11
N PHE A 98 -0.44 -5.03 15.89
CA PHE A 98 0.40 -6.16 15.49
C PHE A 98 1.00 -6.93 16.67
N GLN A 99 0.79 -6.48 17.91
CA GLN A 99 1.38 -7.06 19.13
C GLN A 99 2.93 -7.16 19.04
N VAL A 100 3.56 -6.27 18.27
CA VAL A 100 5.02 -6.24 18.03
C VAL A 100 5.78 -5.54 19.17
N SER A 101 5.07 -5.11 20.22
CA SER A 101 5.59 -4.25 21.30
C SER A 101 6.78 -4.84 22.07
N SER A 102 7.06 -6.15 21.98
CA SER A 102 8.22 -6.77 22.61
C SER A 102 9.42 -7.02 21.68
N LEU A 103 9.29 -6.85 20.36
CA LEU A 103 10.32 -7.30 19.41
C LEU A 103 11.14 -6.19 18.76
N MET A 104 10.59 -4.97 18.60
CA MET A 104 11.32 -3.85 17.97
C MET A 104 10.90 -2.49 18.54
N ASN A 105 11.87 -1.71 19.04
CA ASN A 105 11.67 -0.31 19.40
C ASN A 105 11.72 0.55 18.12
N VAL A 106 10.56 0.83 17.54
CA VAL A 106 10.44 1.61 16.31
C VAL A 106 10.17 3.08 16.66
N THR A 107 11.13 3.94 16.33
CA THR A 107 11.00 5.40 16.47
C THR A 107 10.57 6.04 15.16
N ALA A 108 9.81 7.12 15.25
CA ALA A 108 9.43 7.92 14.10
C ALA A 108 10.65 8.56 13.44
N LEU A 109 10.59 8.64 12.11
CA LEU A 109 11.57 9.36 11.30
C LEU A 109 11.57 10.85 11.68
N ASN A 110 12.75 11.45 11.66
CA ASN A 110 12.90 12.87 11.96
C ASN A 110 12.63 13.70 10.69
N ALA A 111 11.50 14.41 10.67
CA ALA A 111 11.11 15.27 9.55
C ALA A 111 12.15 16.37 9.28
N SER A 112 12.88 16.85 10.29
CA SER A 112 13.91 17.88 10.16
C SER A 112 15.17 17.39 9.45
N LEU A 113 15.39 16.07 9.35
CA LEU A 113 16.49 15.48 8.58
C LEU A 113 16.13 15.28 7.11
N SER A 114 14.84 15.39 6.75
CA SER A 114 14.42 15.27 5.36
C SER A 114 14.65 16.59 4.63
N VAL A 115 15.66 16.62 3.77
CA VAL A 115 16.03 17.82 3.00
C VAL A 115 15.36 17.84 1.62
N GLN A 116 14.93 16.68 1.10
CA GLN A 116 14.46 16.55 -0.29
C GLN A 116 12.97 16.21 -0.42
N PHE A 117 12.40 15.42 0.50
CA PHE A 117 11.02 14.94 0.38
C PHE A 117 10.19 15.32 1.60
N LEU A 118 8.92 15.68 1.38
CA LEU A 118 7.98 15.91 2.46
C LEU A 118 7.40 14.58 2.94
N ALA A 119 6.86 14.56 4.16
CA ALA A 119 6.23 13.35 4.72
C ALA A 119 5.03 12.86 3.89
N ASN A 120 4.41 13.74 3.10
CA ASN A 120 3.31 13.41 2.19
C ASN A 120 3.75 13.18 0.73
N SER A 121 5.05 13.29 0.41
CA SER A 121 5.57 12.89 -0.90
C SER A 121 5.28 11.42 -1.15
N THR A 122 4.86 11.11 -2.38
CA THR A 122 4.54 9.73 -2.73
C THR A 122 5.81 8.90 -2.86
N ILE A 123 5.68 7.59 -2.70
CA ILE A 123 6.78 6.65 -2.91
C ILE A 123 7.21 6.68 -4.38
N ALA A 124 6.29 6.97 -5.32
CA ALA A 124 6.66 7.25 -6.71
C ALA A 124 7.64 8.43 -6.80
N ASP A 125 7.31 9.58 -6.20
CA ASP A 125 8.19 10.76 -6.21
C ASP A 125 9.58 10.45 -5.64
N VAL A 126 9.63 9.67 -4.56
CA VAL A 126 10.88 9.25 -3.92
C VAL A 126 11.69 8.32 -4.83
N LEU A 127 11.03 7.34 -5.46
CA LEU A 127 11.70 6.37 -6.32
C LEU A 127 12.19 6.99 -7.63
N ASP A 128 11.41 7.89 -8.24
CA ASP A 128 11.78 8.56 -9.49
C ASP A 128 13.05 9.42 -9.32
N GLN A 129 13.31 9.92 -8.10
CA GLN A 129 14.52 10.69 -7.77
C GLN A 129 15.69 9.83 -7.23
N LEU A 130 15.40 8.61 -6.72
CA LEU A 130 16.44 7.66 -6.29
C LEU A 130 17.05 6.90 -7.47
N MET A 131 16.32 6.78 -8.58
CA MET A 131 16.73 6.05 -9.75
C MET A 131 17.56 6.98 -10.63
N VAL A 132 18.89 6.78 -10.67
CA VAL A 132 19.79 7.52 -11.55
C VAL A 132 19.40 7.23 -13.01
N GLU A 133 18.87 8.22 -13.72
CA GLU A 133 18.48 8.06 -15.13
C GLU A 133 19.70 8.07 -16.08
N GLU A 134 20.77 8.78 -15.73
CA GLU A 134 22.02 8.81 -16.50
C GLU A 134 23.24 8.81 -15.57
N TRP A 135 24.17 7.86 -15.79
CA TRP A 135 25.52 7.98 -15.25
C TRP A 135 26.25 9.00 -16.12
N ASN A 136 26.48 10.21 -15.59
CA ASN A 136 27.39 11.15 -16.21
C ASN A 136 28.79 10.51 -16.22
N ASN A 137 29.19 9.95 -17.35
CA ASN A 137 30.56 9.54 -17.60
C ASN A 137 31.41 10.82 -17.69
N SER A 138 32.05 11.16 -16.57
CA SER A 138 33.21 12.04 -16.52
C SER A 138 34.39 11.41 -17.26
#